data_AF-A0A7S4RZX3-F1
#
_entry.id   AF-A0A7S4RZX3-F1
#
_cell.length_a   1.000
_cell.length_b   1.000
_cell.length_c   1.000
_cell.angle_alpha   90.00
_cell.angle_beta   90.00
_cell.angle_gamma   90.00
#
_symmetry.space_group_name_H-M   'P 1'
#
loop_
_entity.id
_entity.type
_entity.pdbx_description
1 polymer ?
#
loop_
_entity_poly.entity_id
_entity_poly.type
_entity_poly.pdbx_seq_one_letter_code
_entity_poly.pdbx_strand_id
1 'polypeptide(L)'
;MMIHGMKRSWVDVEKFLEEPGEKEIRKVEGQKMAEVGWPDITDYWKNELKNRKIISEFMKDPLLGSKRLISMPDRVTNTINVVDSDEPVCRPTVINMYSEDLSNLDTWFDKWTSFMFKNSVRIPISETEFEETVPYKMLQPISKAKYPDITEDEAARSLPIQTLCGAIFDAILVHMMNTIVEPPVWQGLKKKMVENLNKQKVPHTVEILKRSYSGSDIIALQEVSSSFVI
;
A
#
# COMPACT_ATOMS: atom_id res chain seq x y z
N MET A 1 -1.96 17.82 25.00
CA MET A 1 -0.54 17.52 24.70
C MET A 1 -0.35 16.77 23.36
N MET A 2 -1.19 15.79 22.98
CA MET A 2 -1.06 15.07 21.69
C MET A 2 -1.27 15.93 20.42
N ILE A 3 -2.18 16.92 20.45
CA ILE A 3 -2.50 17.76 19.27
C ILE A 3 -1.33 18.65 18.83
N HIS A 4 -0.46 19.08 19.75
CA HIS A 4 0.70 19.90 19.44
C HIS A 4 1.84 19.11 18.78
N GLY A 5 2.04 17.84 19.17
CA GLY A 5 3.03 16.96 18.53
C GLY A 5 2.61 16.55 17.11
N MET A 6 1.31 16.38 16.87
CA MET A 6 0.77 15.97 15.59
C MET A 6 0.80 17.09 14.53
N LYS A 7 0.52 18.35 14.92
CA LYS A 7 0.71 19.49 14.01
C LYS A 7 2.17 19.65 13.57
N ARG A 8 3.12 19.37 14.47
CA ARG A 8 4.55 19.44 14.16
C ARG A 8 4.94 18.34 13.16
N SER A 9 4.52 17.09 13.40
CA SER A 9 4.85 15.98 12.50
C SER A 9 4.27 16.11 11.09
N TRP A 10 3.05 16.63 10.92
CA TRP A 10 2.47 16.82 9.58
C TRP A 10 3.19 17.93 8.80
N VAL A 11 3.48 19.05 9.47
CA VAL A 11 4.29 20.14 8.89
C VAL A 11 5.70 19.64 8.52
N ASP A 12 6.28 18.76 9.34
CA ASP A 12 7.60 18.18 9.06
C ASP A 12 7.57 17.19 7.87
N VAL A 13 6.45 16.50 7.63
CA VAL A 13 6.23 15.67 6.42
C VAL A 13 6.09 16.53 5.17
N GLU A 14 5.23 17.55 5.19
CA GLU A 14 5.08 18.47 4.06
C GLU A 14 6.42 19.14 3.73
N LYS A 15 7.14 19.61 4.76
CA LYS A 15 8.48 20.17 4.61
C LYS A 15 9.47 19.17 4.04
N PHE A 16 9.45 17.90 4.46
CA PHE A 16 10.33 16.89 3.88
C PHE A 16 10.00 16.60 2.41
N LEU A 17 8.73 16.66 2.01
CA LEU A 17 8.31 16.49 0.62
C LEU A 17 8.72 17.68 -0.26
N GLU A 18 8.74 18.89 0.30
CA GLU A 18 9.17 20.10 -0.39
C GLU A 18 10.70 20.25 -0.43
N GLU A 19 11.36 19.99 0.70
CA GLU A 19 12.79 20.22 0.96
C GLU A 19 13.46 18.97 1.58
N PRO A 20 13.57 17.83 0.87
CA PRO A 20 14.10 16.59 1.43
C PRO A 20 15.61 16.66 1.76
N GLY A 21 16.35 17.58 1.15
CA GLY A 21 17.79 17.79 1.40
C GLY A 21 18.63 16.53 1.11
N GLU A 22 19.67 16.30 1.92
CA GLU A 22 20.57 15.14 1.80
C GLU A 22 19.92 13.79 2.18
N LYS A 23 18.67 13.82 2.67
CA LYS A 23 17.93 12.62 3.09
C LYS A 23 17.25 11.88 1.94
N GLU A 24 17.47 12.32 0.70
CA GLU A 24 17.13 11.59 -0.53
C GLU A 24 18.00 10.31 -0.61
N ILE A 25 17.47 9.17 -0.15
CA ILE A 25 18.18 7.88 -0.25
C ILE A 25 18.08 7.28 -1.65
N ARG A 26 19.05 6.43 -2.04
CA ARG A 26 19.13 5.76 -3.36
C ARG A 26 18.85 4.25 -3.33
N LYS A 27 18.47 3.68 -2.17
CA LYS A 27 18.55 2.22 -1.97
C LYS A 27 17.19 1.57 -1.75
N VAL A 28 16.69 0.93 -2.81
CA VAL A 28 15.69 -0.14 -2.71
C VAL A 28 16.17 -1.27 -3.63
N GLU A 29 16.52 -2.42 -3.09
CA GLU A 29 17.09 -3.52 -3.88
C GLU A 29 15.99 -4.40 -4.48
N GLY A 30 16.03 -4.64 -5.79
CA GLY A 30 15.19 -5.61 -6.47
C GLY A 30 15.92 -6.95 -6.59
N GLN A 31 15.56 -7.95 -5.77
CA GLN A 31 16.28 -9.25 -5.79
C GLN A 31 15.42 -10.52 -5.66
N LYS A 32 14.08 -10.46 -5.73
CA LYS A 32 13.24 -11.68 -5.55
C LYS A 32 12.26 -12.00 -6.68
N MET A 33 12.40 -11.35 -7.84
CA MET A 33 11.47 -11.54 -8.96
C MET A 33 11.83 -12.72 -9.87
N ALA A 34 13.11 -13.08 -9.95
CA ALA A 34 13.56 -14.22 -10.77
C ALA A 34 13.04 -15.57 -10.23
N GLU A 35 12.84 -15.68 -8.92
CA GLU A 35 12.36 -16.90 -8.25
C GLU A 35 10.93 -17.29 -8.67
N VAL A 36 10.12 -16.31 -9.10
CA VAL A 36 8.74 -16.54 -9.53
C VAL A 36 8.58 -16.62 -11.06
N GLY A 37 9.69 -16.73 -11.79
CA GLY A 37 9.69 -16.90 -13.25
C GLY A 37 9.35 -15.64 -14.05
N TRP A 38 9.42 -14.46 -13.44
CA TRP A 38 9.24 -13.19 -14.16
C TRP A 38 10.48 -12.78 -14.95
N PRO A 39 10.31 -12.00 -16.05
CA PRO A 39 11.42 -11.43 -16.79
C PRO A 39 12.38 -10.64 -15.89
N ASP A 40 13.66 -10.70 -16.22
CA ASP A 40 14.65 -9.84 -15.57
C ASP A 40 14.37 -8.37 -15.89
N ILE A 41 14.46 -7.54 -14.85
CA ILE A 41 14.28 -6.09 -14.90
C ILE A 41 15.49 -5.36 -14.30
N THR A 42 16.63 -6.05 -14.16
CA THR A 42 17.86 -5.49 -13.62
C THR A 42 18.33 -4.28 -14.43
N ASP A 43 18.17 -4.30 -15.75
CA ASP A 43 18.40 -3.16 -16.65
C ASP A 43 17.48 -1.98 -16.32
N TYR A 44 16.17 -2.23 -16.17
CA TYR A 44 15.19 -1.19 -15.83
C TYR A 44 15.52 -0.55 -14.48
N TRP A 45 15.81 -1.37 -13.46
CA TRP A 45 16.27 -0.85 -12.17
C TRP A 45 17.53 0.02 -12.32
N LYS A 46 18.59 -0.48 -12.98
CA LYS A 46 19.87 0.22 -13.08
C LYS A 46 19.77 1.53 -13.86
N ASN A 47 18.99 1.54 -14.94
CA ASN A 47 18.95 2.64 -15.88
C ASN A 47 17.87 3.67 -15.54
N GLU A 48 16.69 3.22 -15.10
CA GLU A 48 15.53 4.09 -14.92
C GLU A 48 15.33 4.54 -13.46
N LEU A 49 15.60 3.68 -12.48
CA LEU A 49 15.12 3.88 -11.11
C LEU A 49 16.23 4.08 -10.06
N LYS A 50 17.35 3.36 -10.16
CA LYS A 50 18.38 3.26 -9.09
C LYS A 50 18.97 4.60 -8.67
N ASN A 51 19.12 5.51 -9.60
CA ASN A 51 19.77 6.80 -9.36
C ASN A 51 18.77 7.92 -9.07
N ARG A 52 17.46 7.62 -9.08
CA ARG A 52 16.43 8.61 -8.81
C ARG A 52 16.44 9.03 -7.35
N LYS A 53 16.28 10.32 -7.14
CA LYS A 53 15.94 10.92 -5.85
C LYS A 53 14.51 10.53 -5.46
N ILE A 54 14.36 9.96 -4.27
CA ILE A 54 13.08 9.37 -3.82
C ILE A 54 11.90 10.35 -3.85
N ILE A 55 12.10 11.62 -3.51
CA ILE A 55 10.99 12.59 -3.48
C ILE A 55 10.87 13.32 -4.81
N SER A 56 11.92 14.04 -5.22
CA SER A 56 11.88 14.95 -6.36
C SER A 56 11.80 14.25 -7.73
N GLU A 57 12.30 13.02 -7.85
CA GLU A 57 12.38 12.30 -9.14
C GLU A 57 11.57 10.99 -9.17
N PHE A 58 11.17 10.45 -8.02
CA PHE A 58 10.29 9.27 -7.95
C PHE A 58 8.87 9.64 -7.50
N MET A 59 8.69 10.12 -6.26
CA MET A 59 7.34 10.43 -5.74
C MET A 59 6.62 11.52 -6.53
N LYS A 60 7.35 12.51 -7.06
CA LYS A 60 6.81 13.61 -7.85
C LYS A 60 6.78 13.33 -9.36
N ASP A 61 7.17 12.14 -9.83
CA ASP A 61 7.12 11.81 -11.25
C ASP A 61 5.67 11.61 -11.73
N PRO A 62 5.13 12.51 -12.58
CA PRO A 62 3.76 12.36 -13.09
C PRO A 62 3.58 11.12 -13.96
N LEU A 63 4.64 10.63 -14.61
CA LEU A 63 4.58 9.46 -15.49
C LEU A 63 4.39 8.16 -14.72
N LEU A 64 4.93 8.01 -13.52
CA LEU A 64 4.68 6.80 -12.70
C LEU A 64 3.19 6.66 -12.37
N GLY A 65 2.52 7.78 -12.13
CA GLY A 65 1.08 7.85 -11.90
C GLY A 65 0.27 7.48 -13.14
N SER A 66 0.59 8.09 -14.29
CA SER A 66 -0.15 7.87 -15.54
C SER A 66 0.07 6.47 -16.13
N LYS A 67 1.27 5.90 -15.97
CA LYS A 67 1.61 4.50 -16.29
C LYS A 67 0.98 3.48 -15.34
N ARG A 68 0.44 3.94 -14.20
CA ARG A 68 -0.16 3.11 -13.15
C ARG A 68 0.76 2.07 -12.51
N LEU A 69 2.08 2.24 -12.62
CA LEU A 69 3.07 1.28 -12.09
C LEU A 69 3.00 1.11 -10.56
N ILE A 70 2.50 2.12 -9.84
CA ILE A 70 2.29 2.05 -8.39
C ILE A 70 0.82 1.75 -8.04
N SER A 71 -0.12 2.33 -8.78
CA SER A 71 -1.55 2.23 -8.42
C SER A 71 -2.23 0.92 -8.84
N MET A 72 -1.73 0.21 -9.86
CA MET A 72 -2.23 -1.14 -10.18
C MET A 72 -1.92 -2.16 -9.08
N PRO A 73 -0.66 -2.31 -8.61
CA PRO A 73 -0.38 -3.26 -7.54
C PRO A 73 -1.05 -2.83 -6.23
N ASP A 74 -1.17 -1.53 -5.95
CA ASP A 74 -1.86 -1.01 -4.78
C ASP A 74 -3.33 -1.45 -4.71
N ARG A 75 -4.08 -1.35 -5.83
CA ARG A 75 -5.49 -1.77 -5.90
C ARG A 75 -5.73 -3.22 -5.50
N VAL A 76 -4.75 -4.09 -5.74
CA VAL A 76 -4.91 -5.54 -5.56
C VAL A 76 -4.29 -6.01 -4.26
N THR A 77 -3.14 -5.44 -3.88
CA THR A 77 -2.33 -5.98 -2.79
C THR A 77 -2.35 -5.13 -1.53
N ASN A 78 -2.88 -3.90 -1.56
CA ASN A 78 -2.85 -3.02 -0.39
C ASN A 78 -3.59 -3.62 0.81
N THR A 79 -4.80 -4.11 0.60
CA THR A 79 -5.66 -4.75 1.60
C THR A 79 -6.39 -5.91 0.93
N ILE A 80 -6.20 -7.12 1.43
CA ILE A 80 -6.77 -8.35 0.88
C ILE A 80 -7.78 -8.91 1.89
N ASN A 81 -9.06 -8.90 1.51
CA ASN A 81 -10.09 -9.59 2.28
C ASN A 81 -9.92 -11.10 2.13
N VAL A 82 -9.98 -11.82 3.25
CA VAL A 82 -9.76 -13.27 3.30
C VAL A 82 -10.94 -13.97 3.96
N VAL A 83 -11.12 -15.26 3.69
CA VAL A 83 -12.24 -16.04 4.24
C VAL A 83 -12.04 -16.49 5.69
N ASP A 84 -10.79 -16.49 6.18
CA ASP A 84 -10.42 -17.05 7.48
C ASP A 84 -10.44 -16.01 8.63
N SER A 85 -10.75 -14.76 8.34
CA SER A 85 -10.67 -13.65 9.30
C SER A 85 -11.56 -12.48 8.88
N ASP A 86 -12.22 -11.86 9.85
CA ASP A 86 -12.94 -10.58 9.66
C ASP A 86 -11.96 -9.41 9.43
N GLU A 87 -10.71 -9.56 9.83
CA GLU A 87 -9.63 -8.61 9.58
C GLU A 87 -8.90 -8.96 8.28
N PRO A 88 -8.70 -8.01 7.35
CA PRO A 88 -8.02 -8.27 6.10
C PRO A 88 -6.51 -8.41 6.29
N VAL A 89 -5.89 -9.16 5.37
CA VAL A 89 -4.42 -9.22 5.28
C VAL A 89 -3.93 -7.96 4.58
N CYS A 90 -3.04 -7.21 5.24
CA CYS A 90 -2.53 -5.94 4.74
C CYS A 90 -1.10 -6.07 4.25
N ARG A 91 -0.77 -5.45 3.10
CA ARG A 91 0.61 -5.29 2.65
C ARG A 91 1.43 -4.51 3.69
N PRO A 92 2.70 -4.85 3.95
CA PRO A 92 3.57 -4.05 4.83
C PRO A 92 3.82 -2.66 4.25
N THR A 93 3.00 -1.68 4.63
CA THR A 93 3.12 -0.28 4.20
C THR A 93 2.56 0.69 5.26
N VAL A 94 2.87 1.96 5.11
CA VAL A 94 2.43 3.04 6.00
C VAL A 94 0.94 3.36 5.81
N ILE A 95 0.42 3.21 4.59
CA ILE A 95 -0.86 3.79 4.15
C ILE A 95 -2.11 2.93 4.37
N ASN A 96 -1.96 1.72 4.92
CA ASN A 96 -3.08 0.81 5.20
C ASN A 96 -3.14 0.41 6.68
N MET A 97 -3.93 -0.62 7.01
CA MET A 97 -4.12 -1.08 8.39
C MET A 97 -3.02 -2.03 8.90
N TYR A 98 -1.89 -2.16 8.20
CA TYR A 98 -0.79 -3.01 8.64
C TYR A 98 -0.32 -2.63 10.06
N SER A 99 -0.35 -3.59 10.98
CA SER A 99 -0.23 -3.34 12.42
C SER A 99 1.10 -3.77 13.02
N GLU A 100 1.93 -4.49 12.25
CA GLU A 100 3.22 -4.94 12.75
C GLU A 100 4.33 -3.89 12.57
N ASP A 101 5.52 -4.23 13.06
CA ASP A 101 6.68 -3.36 13.06
C ASP A 101 7.16 -2.96 11.65
N LEU A 102 7.32 -1.65 11.46
CA LEU A 102 7.88 -0.95 10.30
C LEU A 102 9.06 -0.02 10.69
N SER A 103 9.67 -0.23 11.85
CA SER A 103 10.69 0.67 12.43
C SER A 103 12.04 0.62 11.71
N ASN A 104 12.26 -0.41 10.91
CA ASN A 104 13.52 -0.69 10.24
C ASN A 104 13.24 -1.19 8.81
N LEU A 105 14.04 -0.74 7.83
CA LEU A 105 13.87 -1.10 6.42
C LEU A 105 14.17 -2.57 6.12
N ASP A 106 15.12 -3.19 6.81
CA ASP A 106 15.43 -4.61 6.63
C ASP A 106 14.27 -5.47 7.17
N THR A 107 13.79 -5.15 8.38
CA THR A 107 12.59 -5.78 8.96
C THR A 107 11.38 -5.61 8.04
N TRP A 108 11.17 -4.40 7.50
CA TRP A 108 10.10 -4.14 6.54
C TRP A 108 10.28 -4.98 5.27
N PHE A 109 11.48 -5.05 4.70
CA PHE A 109 11.74 -5.75 3.45
C PHE A 109 11.52 -7.26 3.57
N ASP A 110 11.88 -7.86 4.70
CA ASP A 110 11.61 -9.27 4.99
C ASP A 110 10.12 -9.56 5.08
N LYS A 111 9.37 -8.69 5.76
CA LYS A 111 7.90 -8.78 5.86
C LYS A 111 7.24 -8.56 4.51
N TRP A 112 7.64 -7.53 3.79
CA TRP A 112 7.12 -7.18 2.47
C TRP A 112 7.36 -8.30 1.46
N THR A 113 8.56 -8.87 1.44
CA THR A 113 8.87 -10.03 0.62
C THR A 113 7.97 -11.21 1.00
N SER A 114 7.89 -11.53 2.30
CA SER A 114 7.16 -12.72 2.76
C SER A 114 5.69 -12.59 2.40
N PHE A 115 5.11 -11.40 2.61
CA PHE A 115 3.77 -11.07 2.13
C PHE A 115 3.66 -11.26 0.61
N MET A 116 4.51 -10.63 -0.20
CA MET A 116 4.34 -10.59 -1.65
C MET A 116 4.54 -11.96 -2.32
N PHE A 117 5.50 -12.76 -1.84
CA PHE A 117 6.01 -13.94 -2.57
C PHE A 117 5.88 -15.28 -1.83
N LYS A 118 5.62 -15.29 -0.53
CA LYS A 118 5.65 -16.54 0.27
C LYS A 118 4.33 -16.89 0.93
N ASN A 119 3.68 -15.91 1.55
CA ASN A 119 2.51 -16.13 2.36
C ASN A 119 1.29 -16.32 1.44
N SER A 120 0.66 -17.49 1.53
CA SER A 120 -0.61 -17.70 0.85
C SER A 120 -1.76 -16.99 1.58
N VAL A 121 -2.74 -16.56 0.80
CA VAL A 121 -4.00 -15.97 1.23
C VAL A 121 -5.15 -16.73 0.60
N ARG A 122 -6.25 -16.88 1.34
CA ARG A 122 -7.47 -17.53 0.85
C ARG A 122 -8.52 -16.47 0.56
N ILE A 123 -8.72 -16.16 -0.72
CA ILE A 123 -9.63 -15.12 -1.18
C ILE A 123 -10.99 -15.71 -1.55
N PRO A 124 -12.12 -15.05 -1.23
CA PRO A 124 -13.43 -15.56 -1.60
C PRO A 124 -13.65 -15.49 -3.12
N ILE A 125 -14.11 -16.60 -3.71
CA ILE A 125 -14.66 -16.65 -5.08
C ILE A 125 -16.18 -16.49 -5.02
N SER A 126 -16.80 -17.10 -4.01
CA SER A 126 -18.23 -17.02 -3.70
C SER A 126 -18.44 -17.12 -2.19
N GLU A 127 -19.69 -17.22 -1.73
CA GLU A 127 -19.99 -17.42 -0.30
C GLU A 127 -19.41 -18.72 0.27
N THR A 128 -19.23 -19.75 -0.56
CA THR A 128 -18.81 -21.10 -0.14
C THR A 128 -17.48 -21.55 -0.75
N GLU A 129 -16.96 -20.82 -1.74
CA GLU A 129 -15.74 -21.16 -2.46
C GLU A 129 -14.66 -20.10 -2.28
N PHE A 130 -13.41 -20.56 -2.19
CA PHE A 130 -12.24 -19.71 -2.07
C PHE A 130 -11.11 -20.19 -2.98
N GLU A 131 -10.24 -19.26 -3.37
CA GLU A 131 -8.97 -19.55 -4.03
C GLU A 131 -7.83 -19.36 -3.03
N GLU A 132 -6.93 -20.33 -2.94
CA GLU A 132 -5.64 -20.13 -2.28
C GLU A 132 -4.63 -19.58 -3.28
N THR A 133 -4.08 -18.40 -3.01
CA THR A 133 -3.15 -17.71 -3.90
C THR A 133 -2.07 -16.98 -3.12
N VAL A 134 -1.08 -16.41 -3.82
CA VAL A 134 -0.02 -15.58 -3.23
C VAL A 134 -0.12 -14.19 -3.86
N PRO A 135 0.09 -13.08 -3.11
CA PRO A 135 -0.20 -11.73 -3.62
C PRO A 135 0.41 -11.38 -4.98
N TYR A 136 1.62 -11.83 -5.30
CA TYR A 136 2.21 -11.57 -6.62
C TYR A 136 1.41 -12.16 -7.79
N LYS A 137 0.68 -13.27 -7.57
CA LYS A 137 -0.19 -13.91 -8.58
C LYS A 137 -1.49 -13.15 -8.80
N MET A 138 -1.89 -12.29 -7.87
CA MET A 138 -3.11 -11.48 -7.99
C MET A 138 -2.90 -10.28 -8.93
N LEU A 139 -1.64 -9.89 -9.15
CA LEU A 139 -1.28 -8.74 -9.99
C LEU A 139 -1.72 -8.93 -11.44
N GLN A 140 -2.16 -7.83 -12.04
CA GLN A 140 -2.66 -7.81 -13.41
C GLN A 140 -1.65 -7.14 -14.34
N PRO A 141 -1.41 -7.69 -15.54
CA PRO A 141 -0.59 -7.03 -16.55
C PRO A 141 -1.13 -5.65 -16.91
N ILE A 142 -0.23 -4.72 -17.21
CA ILE A 142 -0.56 -3.37 -17.64
C ILE A 142 -0.40 -3.33 -19.16
N SER A 143 -1.48 -3.04 -19.88
CA SER A 143 -1.48 -3.01 -21.35
C SER A 143 -1.39 -1.59 -21.89
N LYS A 144 -0.62 -1.44 -22.97
CA LYS A 144 -0.44 -0.15 -23.64
C LYS A 144 -1.73 0.39 -24.25
N ALA A 145 -2.63 -0.51 -24.68
CA ALA A 145 -3.95 -0.15 -25.18
C ALA A 145 -4.80 0.61 -24.14
N LYS A 146 -4.64 0.28 -22.85
CA LYS A 146 -5.36 0.93 -21.75
C LYS A 146 -4.58 2.10 -21.13
N TYR A 147 -3.26 2.03 -21.18
CA TYR A 147 -2.35 3.01 -20.58
C TYR A 147 -1.30 3.43 -21.63
N PRO A 148 -1.56 4.50 -22.41
CA PRO A 148 -0.72 4.84 -23.56
C PRO A 148 0.70 5.30 -23.19
N ASP A 149 0.90 5.74 -21.93
CA ASP A 149 2.19 6.25 -21.46
C ASP A 149 3.22 5.16 -21.16
N ILE A 150 2.81 3.88 -21.07
CA ILE A 150 3.78 2.78 -20.94
C ILE A 150 4.42 2.43 -22.30
N THR A 151 5.70 2.08 -22.27
CA THR A 151 6.39 1.55 -23.46
C THR A 151 5.96 0.11 -23.77
N GLU A 152 6.29 -0.40 -24.96
CA GLU A 152 6.06 -1.82 -25.28
C GLU A 152 6.82 -2.76 -24.34
N ASP A 153 8.04 -2.36 -23.98
CA ASP A 153 8.88 -3.09 -23.04
C ASP A 153 8.29 -3.08 -21.63
N GLU A 154 7.79 -1.92 -21.18
CA GLU A 154 7.07 -1.82 -19.89
C GLU A 154 5.80 -2.66 -19.88
N ALA A 155 5.07 -2.75 -20.99
CA ALA A 155 3.90 -3.63 -21.10
C ALA A 155 4.30 -5.11 -20.96
N ALA A 156 5.34 -5.54 -21.69
CA ALA A 156 5.83 -6.90 -21.68
C ALA A 156 6.40 -7.34 -20.31
N ARG A 157 6.97 -6.40 -19.56
CA ARG A 157 7.57 -6.64 -18.22
C ARG A 157 6.75 -6.00 -17.09
N SER A 158 5.47 -5.74 -17.32
CA SER A 158 4.65 -4.93 -16.41
C SER A 158 4.47 -5.51 -15.01
N LEU A 159 4.46 -6.84 -14.86
CA LEU A 159 4.35 -7.49 -13.54
C LEU A 159 5.58 -7.22 -12.66
N PRO A 160 6.82 -7.59 -13.04
CA PRO A 160 7.99 -7.27 -12.22
C PRO A 160 8.20 -5.75 -12.07
N ILE A 161 7.96 -4.94 -13.09
CA ILE A 161 8.13 -3.47 -13.00
C ILE A 161 7.15 -2.87 -11.99
N GLN A 162 5.86 -3.20 -12.05
CA GLN A 162 4.88 -2.63 -11.11
C GLN A 162 5.17 -3.11 -9.67
N THR A 163 5.61 -4.36 -9.49
CA THR A 163 6.02 -4.86 -8.18
C THR A 163 7.22 -4.10 -7.63
N LEU A 164 8.21 -3.77 -8.47
CA LEU A 164 9.39 -3.01 -8.06
C LEU A 164 9.01 -1.58 -7.69
N CYS A 165 8.22 -0.91 -8.53
CA CYS A 165 7.72 0.44 -8.25
C CYS A 165 6.89 0.49 -6.97
N GLY A 166 6.03 -0.50 -6.73
CA GLY A 166 5.26 -0.63 -5.49
C GLY A 166 6.15 -0.82 -4.25
N ALA A 167 7.18 -1.67 -4.34
CA ALA A 167 8.15 -1.86 -3.27
C ALA A 167 8.93 -0.57 -2.96
N ILE A 168 9.38 0.13 -4.00
CA ILE A 168 10.09 1.41 -3.85
C ILE A 168 9.19 2.44 -3.17
N PHE A 169 7.94 2.55 -3.62
CA PHE A 169 6.97 3.46 -3.02
C PHE A 169 6.78 3.20 -1.52
N ASP A 170 6.54 1.94 -1.13
CA ASP A 170 6.39 1.55 0.28
C ASP A 170 7.66 1.83 1.09
N ALA A 171 8.84 1.50 0.55
CA ALA A 171 10.13 1.75 1.19
C ALA A 171 10.35 3.25 1.46
N ILE A 172 10.00 4.10 0.50
CA ILE A 172 10.10 5.55 0.63
C ILE A 172 9.21 6.06 1.76
N LEU A 173 7.98 5.56 1.84
CA LEU A 173 7.05 5.96 2.91
C LEU A 173 7.56 5.53 4.29
N VAL A 174 8.06 4.29 4.42
CA VAL A 174 8.65 3.80 5.67
C VAL A 174 9.87 4.63 6.07
N HIS A 175 10.79 4.87 5.13
CA HIS A 175 11.98 5.69 5.35
C HIS A 175 11.61 7.11 5.78
N MET A 176 10.68 7.74 5.07
CA MET A 176 10.20 9.09 5.37
C MET A 176 9.62 9.17 6.78
N MET A 177 8.72 8.25 7.14
CA MET A 177 8.11 8.23 8.47
C MET A 177 9.16 8.04 9.58
N ASN A 178 10.09 7.09 9.41
CA ASN A 178 11.16 6.82 10.37
C ASN A 178 12.21 7.95 10.45
N THR A 179 12.32 8.78 9.41
CA THR A 179 13.25 9.92 9.37
C THR A 179 12.69 11.17 10.05
N ILE A 180 11.36 11.31 10.04
CA ILE A 180 10.68 12.52 10.53
C ILE A 180 10.17 12.32 11.96
N VAL A 181 9.72 11.10 12.28
CA VAL A 181 9.11 10.77 13.55
C VAL A 181 9.69 9.46 14.07
N GLU A 182 10.01 9.40 15.36
CA GLU A 182 10.47 8.16 16.00
C GLU A 182 9.45 7.02 15.80
N PRO A 183 9.88 5.81 15.40
CA PRO A 183 8.97 4.71 15.07
C PRO A 183 7.91 4.39 16.13
N PRO A 184 8.21 4.35 17.45
CA PRO A 184 7.20 4.11 18.46
C PRO A 184 6.08 5.16 18.49
N VAL A 185 6.39 6.40 18.09
CA VAL A 185 5.43 7.52 18.10
C VAL A 185 4.47 7.40 16.93
N TRP A 186 4.96 7.34 15.68
CA TRP A 186 4.07 7.32 14.52
C TRP A 186 3.35 5.97 14.37
N GLN A 187 4.01 4.83 14.66
CA GLN A 187 3.35 3.53 14.61
C GLN A 187 2.30 3.42 15.73
N GLY A 188 2.60 3.95 16.93
CA GLY A 188 1.63 4.01 18.02
C GLY A 188 0.40 4.85 17.67
N LEU A 189 0.61 5.99 17.00
CA LEU A 189 -0.49 6.82 16.49
C LEU A 189 -1.29 6.10 15.40
N LYS A 190 -0.62 5.46 14.42
CA LYS A 190 -1.26 4.67 13.36
C LYS A 190 -2.17 3.59 13.96
N LYS A 191 -1.67 2.83 14.94
CA LYS A 191 -2.45 1.79 15.65
C LYS A 191 -3.71 2.36 16.30
N LYS A 192 -3.59 3.49 17.00
CA LYS A 192 -4.75 4.17 17.60
C LYS A 192 -5.75 4.67 16.55
N MET A 193 -5.28 5.17 15.41
CA MET A 193 -6.16 5.59 14.31
C MET A 193 -6.89 4.40 13.68
N VAL A 194 -6.21 3.28 13.45
CA VAL A 194 -6.85 2.05 12.94
C VAL A 194 -7.92 1.57 13.92
N GLU A 195 -7.58 1.48 15.21
CA GLU A 195 -8.50 1.01 16.24
C GLU A 195 -9.74 1.90 16.36
N ASN A 196 -9.57 3.23 16.37
CA ASN A 196 -10.67 4.16 16.63
C ASN A 196 -11.48 4.54 15.38
N LEU A 197 -10.87 4.52 14.18
CA LEU A 197 -11.51 5.02 12.95
C LEU A 197 -11.90 3.89 12.01
N ASN A 198 -11.02 2.91 11.78
CA ASN A 198 -11.29 1.84 10.82
C ASN A 198 -12.17 0.76 11.45
N LYS A 199 -11.75 0.20 12.59
CA LYS A 199 -12.51 -0.90 13.23
C LYS A 199 -13.86 -0.46 13.78
N GLN A 200 -13.98 0.79 14.23
CA GLN A 200 -15.25 1.34 14.70
C GLN A 200 -16.14 1.87 13.56
N LYS A 201 -15.71 1.82 12.29
CA LYS A 201 -16.49 2.38 11.18
C LYS A 201 -17.88 1.76 11.10
N VAL A 202 -17.98 0.44 11.04
CA VAL A 202 -19.27 -0.27 10.96
C VAL A 202 -20.14 -0.03 12.21
N PRO A 203 -19.65 -0.26 13.45
CA PRO A 203 -20.43 0.02 14.65
C PRO A 203 -20.94 1.47 14.74
N HIS A 204 -20.08 2.46 14.46
CA HIS A 204 -20.48 3.86 14.48
C HIS A 204 -21.47 4.19 13.37
N THR A 205 -21.30 3.65 12.16
CA THR A 205 -22.28 3.83 11.09
C THR A 205 -23.64 3.27 11.51
N VAL A 206 -23.69 2.06 12.07
CA VAL A 206 -24.94 1.46 12.58
C VAL A 206 -25.56 2.30 13.69
N GLU A 207 -24.76 2.82 14.62
CA GLU A 207 -25.23 3.71 15.68
C GLU A 207 -25.85 5.00 15.12
N ILE A 208 -25.17 5.64 14.14
CA ILE A 208 -25.67 6.84 13.48
C ILE A 208 -27.00 6.56 12.77
N LEU A 209 -27.11 5.43 12.06
CA LEU A 209 -28.36 5.05 11.39
C LEU A 209 -29.50 4.87 12.40
N LYS A 210 -29.24 4.15 13.51
CA LYS A 210 -30.23 3.93 14.58
C LYS A 210 -30.65 5.23 15.26
N ARG A 211 -29.72 6.16 15.47
CA ARG A 211 -30.01 7.40 16.21
C ARG A 211 -30.67 8.46 15.34
N SER A 212 -30.18 8.64 14.11
CA SER A 212 -30.53 9.79 13.28
C SER A 212 -31.53 9.47 12.18
N TYR A 213 -31.68 8.20 11.80
CA TYR A 213 -32.48 7.78 10.65
C TYR A 213 -33.49 6.67 11.00
N SER A 214 -33.78 6.44 12.29
CA SER A 214 -34.73 5.42 12.74
C SER A 214 -36.17 5.63 12.28
N GLY A 215 -36.55 6.87 11.97
CA GLY A 215 -37.86 7.20 11.41
C GLY A 215 -37.93 7.16 9.89
N SER A 216 -36.84 6.79 9.19
CA SER A 216 -36.83 6.70 7.74
C SER A 216 -37.39 5.35 7.28
N ASP A 217 -38.36 5.37 6.36
CA ASP A 217 -38.91 4.14 5.77
C ASP A 217 -37.89 3.42 4.87
N ILE A 218 -36.96 4.17 4.25
CA ILE A 218 -35.93 3.66 3.34
C ILE A 218 -34.61 4.39 3.60
N ILE A 219 -33.52 3.62 3.69
CA ILE A 219 -32.14 4.13 3.79
C ILE A 219 -31.33 3.52 2.64
N ALA A 220 -30.72 4.38 1.81
CA ALA A 220 -29.83 3.95 0.72
C ALA A 220 -28.38 4.25 1.08
N LEU A 221 -27.53 3.22 1.03
CA LEU A 221 -26.10 3.31 1.35
C LEU A 221 -25.27 2.95 0.12
N GLN A 222 -24.06 3.51 0.02
CA GLN A 222 -23.12 3.26 -1.08
C GLN A 222 -21.77 2.82 -0.52
N GLU A 223 -21.00 2.08 -1.33
CA GLU A 223 -19.69 1.52 -0.96
C GLU A 223 -19.73 0.74 0.37
N VAL A 224 -20.84 0.02 0.55
CA VAL A 224 -21.11 -0.75 1.76
C VAL A 224 -20.24 -2.00 1.75
N SER A 225 -19.41 -2.13 2.79
CA SER A 225 -18.67 -3.37 3.06
C SER A 225 -19.63 -4.54 3.21
N SER A 226 -19.25 -5.73 2.73
CA SER A 226 -20.03 -6.96 2.96
C SER A 226 -20.29 -7.21 4.45
N SER A 227 -19.37 -6.82 5.34
CA SER A 227 -19.55 -6.90 6.80
C SER A 227 -20.67 -6.03 7.37
N PHE A 228 -21.26 -5.15 6.56
CA PHE A 228 -22.40 -4.31 6.95
C PHE A 228 -23.74 -4.97 6.61
N VAL A 229 -23.74 -5.99 5.74
CA VAL A 229 -24.95 -6.75 5.38
C VAL A 229 -25.11 -7.85 6.42
N ILE A 230 -26.08 -7.67 7.32
CA ILE A 230 -26.47 -8.64 8.37
C ILE A 230 -27.48 -9.62 7.79
#